data_AF-A0A3N5F9U7-F1
#
_entry.id   AF-A0A3N5F9U7-F1
#
_cell.length_a   1.000
_cell.length_b   1.000
_cell.length_c   1.000
_cell.angle_alpha   90.00
_cell.angle_beta   90.00
_cell.angle_gamma   90.00
#
_symmetry.space_group_name_H-M   'P 1'
#
loop_
_entity.id
_entity.type
_entity.pdbx_description
1 polymer ?
#
loop_
_entity_poly.entity_id
_entity_poly.type
_entity_poly.pdbx_seq_one_letter_code
_entity_poly.pdbx_strand_id
1 'polypeptide(L)'
;MAIANAQQVRGVVDRAMAGAKITDIHTHLYAPAFGDMLAWGVDELLTYHYLIAEFFRNTDLPYEAFWKMTKKEQADAIWKTLFIDASPLSEATRGVVTVLNALGLDVGKRNLSEYRKFCASQSRDKYIDLVFSKAGIQDCVMTNDPFDDVERPFWQKGIPPDPRFRAALRIDPILLGWSKSWKRVHD
;
A
#
# COMPACT_ATOMS: atom_id res chain seq x y z
N MET A 1 -14.99 12.76 35.43
CA MET A 1 -14.03 13.75 35.97
C MET A 1 -13.78 14.80 34.90
N ALA A 2 -13.74 16.08 35.28
CA ALA A 2 -13.41 17.16 34.35
C ALA A 2 -11.93 17.07 33.92
N ILE A 3 -11.64 17.39 32.66
CA ILE A 3 -10.27 17.49 32.15
C ILE A 3 -9.72 18.85 32.60
N ALA A 4 -8.68 18.86 33.43
CA ALA A 4 -8.23 20.04 34.16
C ALA A 4 -6.86 20.58 33.71
N ASN A 5 -6.09 19.82 32.92
CA ASN A 5 -4.77 20.27 32.45
C ASN A 5 -4.35 19.62 31.12
N ALA A 6 -3.27 20.14 30.53
CA ALA A 6 -2.76 19.71 29.23
C ALA A 6 -2.34 18.23 29.17
N GLN A 7 -1.81 17.66 30.26
CA GLN A 7 -1.45 16.24 30.30
C GLN A 7 -2.69 15.35 30.24
N GLN A 8 -3.76 15.73 30.93
CA GLN A 8 -5.04 15.04 30.87
C GLN A 8 -5.69 15.19 29.49
N VAL A 9 -5.60 16.38 28.86
CA VAL A 9 -6.03 16.57 27.47
C VAL A 9 -5.30 15.62 26.54
N ARG A 10 -3.95 15.57 26.59
CA ARG A 10 -3.14 14.65 25.77
C ARG A 10 -3.58 13.20 25.96
N GLY A 11 -3.66 12.73 27.21
CA GLY A 11 -4.06 11.36 27.47
C GLY A 11 -5.48 11.02 27.00
N VAL A 12 -6.42 11.97 27.05
CA VAL A 12 -7.77 11.79 26.50
C VAL A 12 -7.75 11.74 24.97
N VAL A 13 -7.03 12.67 24.33
CA VAL A 13 -6.89 12.70 22.87
C VAL A 13 -6.20 11.44 22.36
N ASP A 14 -5.10 11.01 22.97
CA ASP A 14 -4.37 9.81 22.57
C ASP A 14 -5.27 8.56 22.63
N ARG A 15 -6.08 8.42 23.70
CA ARG A 15 -7.05 7.31 23.80
C ARG A 15 -8.17 7.41 22.77
N ALA A 16 -8.67 8.62 22.51
CA ALA A 16 -9.71 8.84 21.50
C ALA A 16 -9.19 8.51 20.10
N MET A 17 -7.98 8.97 19.75
CA MET A 17 -7.34 8.69 18.47
C MET A 17 -6.99 7.21 18.30
N ALA A 18 -6.44 6.56 19.34
CA ALA A 18 -6.13 5.13 19.30
C ALA A 18 -7.37 4.24 19.19
N GLY A 19 -8.53 4.70 19.71
CA GLY A 19 -9.80 3.99 19.63
C GLY A 19 -10.63 4.29 18.37
N ALA A 20 -10.29 5.35 17.63
CA ALA A 20 -11.03 5.76 16.45
C ALA A 20 -10.93 4.70 15.35
N LYS A 21 -12.07 4.42 14.70
CA LYS A 21 -12.14 3.56 13.52
C LYS A 21 -12.05 4.42 12.27
N ILE A 22 -11.11 4.10 11.41
CA ILE A 22 -10.78 4.90 10.23
C ILE A 22 -11.54 4.34 9.03
N THR A 23 -12.29 5.22 8.35
CA THR A 23 -12.63 5.03 6.94
C THR A 23 -11.56 5.74 6.11
N ASP A 24 -10.76 4.98 5.38
CA ASP A 24 -9.78 5.55 4.46
C ASP A 24 -10.48 5.91 3.14
N ILE A 25 -10.78 7.19 2.98
CA ILE A 25 -11.67 7.69 1.93
C ILE A 25 -11.05 7.69 0.52
N HIS A 26 -9.76 7.39 0.38
CA HIS A 26 -9.13 7.32 -0.93
C HIS A 26 -7.87 6.44 -0.92
N THR A 27 -7.95 5.33 -1.63
CA THR A 27 -6.83 4.39 -1.78
C THR A 27 -6.70 3.89 -3.22
N HIS A 28 -5.54 3.31 -3.53
CA HIS A 28 -5.34 2.46 -4.70
C HIS A 28 -5.29 0.97 -4.32
N LEU A 29 -5.93 0.60 -3.21
CA LEU A 29 -6.14 -0.80 -2.83
C LEU A 29 -7.34 -1.37 -3.58
N TYR A 30 -7.38 -2.69 -3.66
CA TYR A 30 -8.51 -3.45 -4.22
C TYR A 30 -9.01 -4.51 -3.24
N ALA A 31 -10.29 -4.85 -3.33
CA ALA A 31 -10.83 -5.99 -2.59
C ALA A 31 -10.13 -7.30 -3.03
N PRO A 32 -10.09 -8.35 -2.17
CA PRO A 32 -9.46 -9.63 -2.51
C PRO A 32 -9.93 -10.25 -3.83
N ALA A 33 -11.18 -10.03 -4.20
CA ALA A 33 -11.77 -10.55 -5.44
C ALA A 33 -11.04 -10.09 -6.72
N PHE A 34 -10.28 -8.99 -6.66
CA PHE A 34 -9.52 -8.44 -7.79
C PHE A 34 -8.16 -9.11 -8.03
N GLY A 35 -7.87 -10.20 -7.31
CA GLY A 35 -6.67 -11.00 -7.59
C GLY A 35 -5.38 -10.23 -7.32
N ASP A 36 -4.52 -10.17 -8.35
CA ASP A 36 -3.19 -9.58 -8.30
C ASP A 36 -3.19 -8.03 -8.32
N MET A 37 -4.35 -7.40 -8.55
CA MET A 37 -4.47 -5.94 -8.44
C MET A 37 -4.31 -5.45 -7.00
N LEU A 38 -4.63 -6.30 -6.01
CA LEU A 38 -4.32 -6.01 -4.62
C LEU A 38 -2.83 -6.32 -4.36
N ALA A 39 -1.99 -5.30 -4.45
CA ALA A 39 -0.57 -5.40 -4.09
C ALA A 39 -0.38 -5.50 -2.57
N TRP A 40 0.43 -6.46 -2.10
CA TRP A 40 0.75 -6.65 -0.68
C TRP A 40 2.07 -7.39 -0.48
N GLY A 41 2.61 -7.33 0.73
CA GLY A 41 3.87 -7.97 1.10
C GLY A 41 5.08 -7.04 0.97
N VAL A 42 6.23 -7.49 1.50
CA VAL A 42 7.41 -6.63 1.67
C VAL A 42 8.04 -6.19 0.35
N ASP A 43 8.01 -7.02 -0.68
CA ASP A 43 8.60 -6.66 -1.97
C ASP A 43 7.76 -5.55 -2.64
N GLU A 44 6.42 -5.61 -2.55
CA GLU A 44 5.53 -4.54 -3.03
C GLU A 44 5.74 -3.22 -2.28
N LEU A 45 5.93 -3.29 -0.96
CA LEU A 45 6.27 -2.11 -0.14
C LEU A 45 7.58 -1.47 -0.59
N LEU A 46 8.61 -2.28 -0.86
CA LEU A 46 9.93 -1.80 -1.27
C LEU A 46 9.94 -1.27 -2.70
N THR A 47 9.12 -1.83 -3.59
CA THR A 47 8.98 -1.35 -4.97
C THR A 47 7.89 -0.29 -5.13
N TYR A 48 7.45 0.34 -4.04
CA TYR A 48 6.59 1.52 -4.11
C TYR A 48 7.31 2.65 -4.85
N HIS A 49 6.59 3.35 -5.73
CA HIS A 49 7.21 4.29 -6.66
C HIS A 49 7.96 5.46 -5.99
N TYR A 50 7.64 5.81 -4.74
CA TYR A 50 8.41 6.79 -3.97
C TYR A 50 9.82 6.27 -3.67
N LEU A 51 9.95 5.00 -3.28
CA LEU A 51 11.24 4.36 -3.03
C LEU A 51 12.02 4.11 -4.33
N ILE A 52 11.33 3.81 -5.43
CA ILE A 52 11.98 3.75 -6.75
C ILE A 52 12.59 5.11 -7.11
N ALA A 53 11.85 6.20 -6.89
CA ALA A 53 12.36 7.55 -7.15
C ALA A 53 13.56 7.90 -6.25
N GLU A 54 13.52 7.55 -4.96
CA GLU A 54 14.64 7.74 -4.04
C GLU A 54 15.85 6.86 -4.40
N PHE A 55 15.62 5.63 -4.81
CA PHE A 55 16.66 4.68 -5.23
C PHE A 55 17.46 5.23 -6.40
N PHE A 56 16.81 5.74 -7.45
CA PHE A 56 17.49 6.33 -8.61
C PHE A 56 18.30 7.59 -8.31
N ARG A 57 18.12 8.21 -7.13
CA ARG A 57 18.98 9.31 -6.68
C ARG A 57 20.25 8.84 -5.97
N ASN A 58 20.31 7.56 -5.60
CA ASN A 58 21.35 6.99 -4.74
C ASN A 58 22.03 5.74 -5.36
N THR A 59 21.81 5.48 -6.66
CA THR A 59 22.41 4.35 -7.37
C THR A 59 22.99 4.78 -8.72
N ASP A 60 24.01 4.05 -9.17
CA ASP A 60 24.53 4.13 -10.53
C ASP A 60 23.87 3.11 -11.48
N LEU A 61 22.91 2.31 -10.98
CA LEU A 61 22.20 1.32 -11.80
C LEU A 61 21.41 2.02 -12.93
N PRO A 62 21.62 1.65 -14.21
CA PRO A 62 20.87 2.24 -15.31
C PRO A 62 19.37 2.00 -15.19
N TYR A 63 18.57 3.00 -15.57
CA TYR A 63 17.11 2.97 -15.50
C TYR A 63 16.52 1.73 -16.18
N GLU A 64 16.95 1.44 -17.41
CA GLU A 64 16.49 0.30 -18.20
C GLU A 64 16.93 -1.03 -17.60
N ALA A 65 18.05 -1.07 -16.86
CA ALA A 65 18.51 -2.27 -16.19
C ALA A 65 17.60 -2.61 -15.00
N PHE A 66 17.19 -1.61 -14.22
CA PHE A 66 16.24 -1.80 -13.11
C PHE A 66 14.89 -2.37 -13.58
N TRP A 67 14.34 -1.87 -14.70
CA TRP A 67 13.06 -2.35 -15.21
C TRP A 67 13.12 -3.73 -15.88
N LYS A 68 14.32 -4.28 -16.11
CA LYS A 68 14.52 -5.67 -16.56
C LYS A 68 14.65 -6.65 -15.39
N MET A 69 14.84 -6.16 -14.17
CA MET A 69 14.90 -6.98 -12.97
C MET A 69 13.50 -7.51 -12.61
N THR A 70 13.48 -8.68 -11.99
CA THR A 70 12.30 -9.19 -11.28
C THR A 70 11.97 -8.28 -10.09
N LYS A 71 10.71 -8.30 -9.63
CA LYS A 71 10.29 -7.52 -8.45
C LYS A 71 11.14 -7.79 -7.21
N LYS A 72 11.55 -9.05 -7.03
CA LYS A 72 12.42 -9.46 -5.92
C LYS A 72 13.81 -8.80 -6.02
N GLU A 73 14.40 -8.81 -7.20
CA GLU A 73 15.70 -8.15 -7.45
C GLU A 73 15.62 -6.63 -7.30
N GLN A 74 14.51 -6.01 -7.73
CA GLN A 74 14.25 -4.58 -7.50
C GLN A 74 14.16 -4.28 -6.01
N ALA A 75 13.40 -5.07 -5.25
CA ALA A 75 13.28 -4.92 -3.80
C ALA A 75 14.62 -5.14 -3.09
N ASP A 76 15.45 -6.10 -3.54
CA ASP A 76 16.79 -6.32 -3.02
C ASP A 76 17.71 -5.12 -3.26
N ALA A 77 17.69 -4.55 -4.47
CA ALA A 77 18.48 -3.37 -4.82
C ALA A 77 18.06 -2.16 -3.99
N ILE A 78 16.76 -1.89 -3.87
CA ILE A 78 16.21 -0.79 -3.07
C ILE A 78 16.56 -0.98 -1.59
N TRP A 79 16.38 -2.17 -1.04
CA TRP A 79 16.70 -2.48 0.35
C TRP A 79 18.18 -2.22 0.64
N LYS A 80 19.07 -2.75 -0.22
CA LYS A 80 20.52 -2.55 -0.09
C LYS A 80 20.88 -1.07 -0.10
N THR A 81 20.42 -0.32 -1.11
CA THR A 81 20.80 1.09 -1.29
C THR A 81 20.19 2.00 -0.22
N LEU A 82 18.91 1.86 0.11
CA LEU A 82 18.20 2.84 0.96
C LEU A 82 18.14 2.47 2.44
N PHE A 83 18.40 1.21 2.83
CA PHE A 83 18.26 0.75 4.22
C PHE A 83 19.54 0.16 4.81
N ILE A 84 20.44 -0.36 3.96
CA ILE A 84 21.72 -0.93 4.41
C ILE A 84 22.85 0.07 4.23
N ASP A 85 23.01 0.58 3.00
CA ASP A 85 24.09 1.51 2.65
C ASP A 85 23.81 2.95 3.11
N ALA A 86 22.54 3.25 3.33
CA ALA A 86 22.07 4.50 3.92
C ALA A 86 21.19 4.21 5.14
N SER A 87 21.05 5.23 6.00
CA SER A 87 20.07 5.19 7.07
C SER A 87 18.68 5.54 6.51
N PRO A 88 17.62 4.75 6.81
CA PRO A 88 16.27 4.95 6.27
C PRO A 88 15.55 6.11 6.98
N LEU A 89 15.95 7.33 6.66
CA LEU A 89 15.46 8.57 7.30
C LEU A 89 14.36 9.28 6.51
N SER A 90 14.18 8.96 5.22
CA SER A 90 13.07 9.52 4.44
C SER A 90 11.74 8.98 4.94
N GLU A 91 10.64 9.71 4.71
CA GLU A 91 9.32 9.26 5.19
C GLU A 91 8.91 7.94 4.52
N ALA A 92 9.24 7.74 3.23
CA ALA A 92 8.93 6.49 2.54
C ALA A 92 9.70 5.29 3.15
N THR A 93 11.01 5.46 3.42
CA THR A 93 11.81 4.38 4.04
C THR A 93 11.42 4.13 5.49
N ARG A 94 11.17 5.20 6.26
CA ARG A 94 10.61 5.11 7.63
C ARG A 94 9.28 4.37 7.63
N GLY A 95 8.39 4.64 6.68
CA GLY A 95 7.10 3.98 6.54
C GLY A 95 7.23 2.46 6.44
N VAL A 96 8.18 1.96 5.64
CA VAL A 96 8.46 0.51 5.56
C VAL A 96 8.89 -0.05 6.93
N VAL A 97 9.78 0.64 7.64
CA VAL A 97 10.23 0.23 9.00
C VAL A 97 9.05 0.22 9.98
N THR A 98 8.17 1.22 9.92
CA THR A 98 6.96 1.29 10.76
C THR A 98 6.03 0.11 10.48
N VAL A 99 5.80 -0.24 9.22
CA VAL A 99 4.97 -1.40 8.85
C VAL A 99 5.57 -2.69 9.39
N LEU A 100 6.87 -2.94 9.15
CA LEU A 100 7.55 -4.15 9.63
C LEU A 100 7.48 -4.27 11.17
N ASN A 101 7.72 -3.16 11.87
CA ASN A 101 7.63 -3.13 13.33
C ASN A 101 6.20 -3.37 13.84
N ALA A 102 5.18 -2.78 13.19
CA ALA A 102 3.78 -2.98 13.56
C ALA A 102 3.30 -4.43 13.36
N LEU A 103 3.86 -5.12 12.37
CA LEU A 103 3.68 -6.55 12.11
C LEU A 103 4.41 -7.45 13.13
N GLY A 104 5.20 -6.88 14.04
CA GLY A 104 5.93 -7.60 15.08
C GLY A 104 7.26 -8.21 14.60
N LEU A 105 7.79 -7.74 13.47
CA LEU A 105 9.06 -8.19 12.93
C LEU A 105 10.23 -7.43 13.56
N ASP A 106 11.34 -8.11 13.77
CA ASP A 106 12.57 -7.52 14.29
C ASP A 106 13.27 -6.70 13.20
N VAL A 107 13.06 -5.39 13.21
CA VAL A 107 13.69 -4.44 12.30
C VAL A 107 15.19 -4.25 12.56
N GLY A 108 15.66 -4.55 13.77
CA GLY A 108 17.07 -4.41 14.16
C GLY A 108 17.99 -5.41 13.46
N LYS A 109 17.46 -6.61 13.15
CA LYS A 109 18.19 -7.63 12.37
C LYS A 109 18.41 -7.28 10.91
N ARG A 110 17.62 -6.34 10.35
CA ARG A 110 17.64 -5.95 8.94
C ARG A 110 17.56 -7.16 7.97
N ASN A 111 16.80 -8.18 8.35
CA ASN A 111 16.77 -9.46 7.65
C ASN A 111 15.56 -9.53 6.68
N LEU A 112 15.76 -9.04 5.46
CA LEU A 112 14.71 -9.04 4.43
C LEU A 112 14.16 -10.45 4.13
N SER A 113 15.00 -11.48 4.24
CA SER A 113 14.57 -12.87 4.05
C SER A 113 13.58 -13.34 5.12
N GLU A 114 13.72 -12.89 6.37
CA GLU A 114 12.74 -13.17 7.43
C GLU A 114 11.41 -12.47 7.15
N TYR A 115 11.45 -11.21 6.69
CA TYR A 115 10.23 -10.45 6.38
C TYR A 115 9.45 -11.08 5.21
N ARG A 116 10.16 -11.58 4.19
CA ARG A 116 9.57 -12.35 3.09
C ARG A 116 8.93 -13.65 3.57
N LYS A 117 9.62 -14.41 4.43
CA LYS A 117 9.08 -15.65 5.03
C LYS A 117 7.81 -15.38 5.83
N PHE A 118 7.76 -14.27 6.57
CA PHE A 118 6.55 -13.86 7.27
C PHE A 118 5.40 -13.57 6.31
N CYS A 119 5.62 -12.78 5.24
CA CYS A 119 4.56 -12.48 4.27
C CYS A 119 4.07 -13.75 3.57
N ALA A 120 4.99 -14.64 3.18
CA ALA A 120 4.67 -15.89 2.49
C ALA A 120 3.91 -16.90 3.37
N SER A 121 3.95 -16.78 4.71
CA SER A 121 3.19 -17.64 5.61
C SER A 121 1.73 -17.18 5.82
N GLN A 122 1.37 -16.00 5.31
CA GLN A 122 0.02 -15.46 5.41
C GLN A 122 -0.84 -15.86 4.22
N SER A 123 -2.14 -16.06 4.45
CA SER A 123 -3.11 -15.93 3.36
C SER A 123 -3.45 -14.45 3.18
N ARG A 124 -3.84 -14.08 1.96
CA ARG A 124 -4.23 -12.70 1.64
C ARG A 124 -5.31 -12.15 2.57
N ASP A 125 -6.37 -12.93 2.82
CA ASP A 125 -7.48 -12.47 3.68
C ASP A 125 -7.03 -12.23 5.13
N LYS A 126 -6.20 -13.13 5.67
CA LYS A 126 -5.61 -12.98 7.01
C LYS A 126 -4.67 -11.79 7.09
N TYR A 127 -3.91 -11.52 6.03
CA TYR A 127 -3.02 -10.37 5.98
C TYR A 127 -3.80 -9.06 5.97
N ILE A 128 -4.91 -8.99 5.23
CA ILE A 128 -5.81 -7.82 5.22
C ILE A 128 -6.41 -7.61 6.62
N ASP A 129 -6.95 -8.65 7.24
CA ASP A 129 -7.48 -8.56 8.61
C ASP A 129 -6.44 -8.04 9.60
N LEU A 130 -5.21 -8.57 9.49
CA LEU A 130 -4.09 -8.14 10.32
C LEU A 130 -3.76 -6.66 10.08
N VAL A 131 -3.61 -6.22 8.83
CA VAL A 131 -3.24 -4.84 8.48
C VAL A 131 -4.34 -3.87 8.89
N PHE A 132 -5.61 -4.17 8.60
CA PHE A 132 -6.75 -3.35 8.98
C PHE A 132 -6.84 -3.21 10.50
N SER A 133 -6.69 -4.33 11.22
CA SER A 133 -6.68 -4.31 12.68
C SER A 133 -5.53 -3.49 13.25
N LYS A 134 -4.32 -3.61 12.70
CA LYS A 134 -3.13 -2.88 13.17
C LYS A 134 -3.20 -1.39 12.87
N ALA A 135 -3.77 -1.02 11.72
CA ALA A 135 -3.92 0.36 11.30
C ALA A 135 -5.18 1.04 11.87
N GLY A 136 -6.10 0.29 12.50
CA GLY A 136 -7.38 0.84 12.98
C GLY A 136 -8.38 1.13 11.84
N ILE A 137 -8.16 0.58 10.65
CA ILE A 137 -9.02 0.76 9.48
C ILE A 137 -10.25 -0.14 9.63
N GLN A 138 -11.42 0.46 9.49
CA GLN A 138 -12.70 -0.22 9.41
C GLN A 138 -13.06 -0.56 7.97
N ASP A 139 -12.95 0.42 7.08
CA ASP A 139 -13.15 0.26 5.65
C ASP A 139 -12.31 1.26 4.85
N CYS A 140 -12.08 0.97 3.57
CA CYS A 140 -11.41 1.87 2.65
C CYS A 140 -12.20 2.02 1.35
N VAL A 141 -11.93 3.12 0.66
CA VAL A 141 -12.50 3.43 -0.64
C VAL A 141 -11.43 3.18 -1.71
N MET A 142 -11.74 2.31 -2.65
CA MET A 142 -10.91 1.98 -3.80
C MET A 142 -11.00 3.08 -4.86
N THR A 143 -10.04 3.13 -5.79
CA THR A 143 -10.10 3.96 -6.99
C THR A 143 -10.34 3.06 -8.20
N ASN A 144 -11.57 3.04 -8.70
CA ASN A 144 -12.01 2.07 -9.71
C ASN A 144 -12.15 2.70 -11.09
N ASP A 145 -11.39 2.21 -12.05
CA ASP A 145 -11.34 2.70 -13.42
C ASP A 145 -11.99 1.70 -14.40
N PRO A 146 -13.19 1.99 -14.92
CA PRO A 146 -13.83 1.13 -15.91
C PRO A 146 -13.10 1.11 -17.26
N PHE A 147 -12.14 2.02 -17.50
CA PHE A 147 -11.31 2.04 -18.69
C PHE A 147 -10.00 1.23 -18.53
N ASP A 148 -9.69 0.74 -17.34
CA ASP A 148 -8.57 -0.19 -17.15
C ASP A 148 -8.99 -1.59 -17.67
N ASP A 149 -8.26 -2.11 -18.65
CA ASP A 149 -8.55 -3.41 -19.26
C ASP A 149 -8.26 -4.61 -18.35
N VAL A 150 -7.47 -4.42 -17.29
CA VAL A 150 -7.23 -5.41 -16.22
C VAL A 150 -8.36 -5.36 -15.21
N GLU A 151 -8.83 -4.17 -14.83
CA GLU A 151 -9.89 -4.01 -13.81
C GLU A 151 -11.28 -4.36 -14.34
N ARG A 152 -11.65 -3.84 -15.52
CA ARG A 152 -13.01 -3.93 -16.07
C ARG A 152 -13.58 -5.36 -16.11
N PRO A 153 -12.82 -6.41 -16.49
CA PRO A 153 -13.33 -7.77 -16.51
C PRO A 153 -13.79 -8.30 -15.14
N PHE A 154 -13.23 -7.82 -14.03
CA PHE A 154 -13.70 -8.23 -12.69
C PHE A 154 -15.11 -7.73 -12.42
N TRP A 155 -15.37 -6.46 -12.72
CA TRP A 155 -16.70 -5.87 -12.60
C TRP A 155 -17.73 -6.53 -13.52
N GLN A 156 -17.37 -6.83 -14.76
CA GLN A 156 -18.26 -7.49 -15.73
C GLN A 156 -18.65 -8.92 -15.33
N LYS A 157 -17.74 -9.66 -14.69
CA LYS A 157 -18.01 -11.02 -14.17
C LYS A 157 -18.86 -10.99 -12.90
N GLY A 158 -18.92 -9.85 -12.23
CA GLY A 158 -19.47 -9.71 -10.88
C GLY A 158 -18.43 -10.09 -9.82
N ILE A 159 -18.34 -9.27 -8.78
CA ILE A 159 -17.45 -9.50 -7.63
C ILE A 159 -18.28 -9.81 -6.38
N PRO A 160 -17.84 -10.75 -5.52
CA PRO A 160 -18.45 -10.92 -4.22
C PRO A 160 -18.26 -9.64 -3.38
N PRO A 161 -19.30 -9.20 -2.65
CA PRO A 161 -19.19 -8.01 -1.82
C PRO A 161 -18.23 -8.25 -0.64
N ASP A 162 -17.35 -7.29 -0.39
CA ASP A 162 -16.55 -7.19 0.84
C ASP A 162 -16.83 -5.83 1.48
N PRO A 163 -17.53 -5.77 2.64
CA PRO A 163 -17.96 -4.51 3.24
C PRO A 163 -16.79 -3.62 3.69
N ARG A 164 -15.56 -4.16 3.74
CA ARG A 164 -14.34 -3.40 4.04
C ARG A 164 -13.86 -2.55 2.87
N PHE A 165 -14.34 -2.81 1.65
CA PHE A 165 -13.90 -2.13 0.42
C PHE A 165 -15.09 -1.50 -0.30
N ARG A 166 -15.08 -0.19 -0.43
CA ARG A 166 -16.09 0.61 -1.12
C ARG A 166 -15.56 1.04 -2.49
N ALA A 167 -16.40 1.04 -3.50
CA ALA A 167 -16.00 1.51 -4.82
C ALA A 167 -16.11 3.04 -4.95
N ALA A 168 -15.19 3.65 -5.69
CA ALA A 168 -15.34 5.03 -6.18
C ALA A 168 -14.94 5.10 -7.65
N LEU A 169 -15.80 5.72 -8.47
CA LEU A 169 -15.64 5.79 -9.91
C LEU A 169 -14.56 6.82 -10.27
N ARG A 170 -13.45 6.34 -10.84
CA ARG A 170 -12.44 7.18 -11.48
C ARG A 170 -12.93 7.63 -12.87
N ILE A 171 -12.89 8.93 -13.14
CA ILE A 171 -13.41 9.53 -14.39
C ILE A 171 -12.35 10.31 -15.19
N ASP A 172 -11.07 10.26 -14.80
CA ASP A 172 -9.99 10.91 -15.55
C ASP A 172 -9.97 10.54 -17.04
N PRO A 173 -10.16 9.26 -17.45
CA PRO A 173 -10.14 8.91 -18.86
C PRO A 173 -11.24 9.60 -19.67
N ILE A 174 -12.39 9.92 -19.07
CA ILE A 174 -13.49 10.64 -19.73
C ILE A 174 -13.20 12.13 -19.76
N LEU A 175 -12.89 12.73 -18.60
CA LEU A 175 -12.80 14.19 -18.48
C LEU A 175 -11.53 14.76 -19.12
N LEU A 176 -10.40 14.07 -18.97
CA LEU A 176 -9.09 14.53 -19.43
C LEU A 176 -8.61 13.77 -20.66
N GLY A 177 -9.13 12.55 -20.87
CA GLY A 177 -8.70 11.63 -21.92
C GLY A 177 -9.69 11.49 -23.10
N TRP A 178 -10.68 12.36 -23.24
CA TRP A 178 -11.82 12.15 -24.16
C TRP A 178 -11.41 11.74 -25.58
N SER A 179 -10.39 12.41 -26.16
CA SER A 179 -9.91 12.12 -27.52
C SER A 179 -9.45 10.67 -27.73
N LYS A 180 -9.04 9.99 -26.66
CA LYS A 180 -8.63 8.57 -26.66
C LYS A 180 -9.77 7.65 -26.22
N SER A 181 -10.64 8.10 -25.32
CA SER A 181 -11.62 7.24 -24.64
C SER A 181 -12.98 7.17 -25.32
N TRP A 182 -13.37 8.18 -26.12
CA TRP A 182 -14.74 8.29 -26.66
C TRP A 182 -15.23 7.07 -27.43
N LYS A 183 -14.35 6.40 -28.18
CA LYS A 183 -14.70 5.20 -28.96
C LYS A 183 -15.15 4.05 -28.05
N ARG A 184 -14.51 3.88 -26.90
CA ARG A 184 -14.81 2.81 -25.93
C ARG A 184 -16.12 3.01 -25.16
N VAL A 185 -16.71 4.20 -25.23
CA VAL A 185 -18.03 4.50 -24.65
C VAL A 185 -19.14 4.26 -25.66
N HIS A 186 -18.83 4.38 -26.95
CA HIS A 186 -19.78 4.18 -28.04
C HIS A 186 -19.99 2.70 -28.37
N ASP A 187 -18.93 1.89 -28.23
CA ASP A 187 -18.93 0.44 -28.44
C ASP A 187 -19.50 -0.32 -27.22
#